data_AF-A0A8H5JL62-F1
#
_entry.id   AF-A0A8H5JL62-F1
#
_cell.length_a   1.000
_cell.length_b   1.000
_cell.length_c   1.000
_cell.angle_alpha   90.00
_cell.angle_beta   90.00
_cell.angle_gamma   90.00
#
_symmetry.space_group_name_H-M   'P 1'
#
loop_
_entity.id
_entity.type
_entity.pdbx_description
1 polymer ?
#
loop_
_entity_poly.entity_id
_entity_poly.type
_entity_poly.pdbx_seq_one_letter_code
_entity_poly.pdbx_strand_id
1 'polypeptide(L)'
;MFTRRHFKALASGRLSPWIEPGRSTLIIRKDHTKWQCNEKVEPKDKEAKPDDKGKLIECQEVMKMSERLCTKCGCIRRVGAAAMTEDGMFLGVLVSITKGIQEWWEYFPELQEESCEEPARTDTDNDVVMGGM
;
A
#
# COMPACT_ATOMS: atom_id res chain seq x y z
N MET A 1 12.94 9.11 21.58
CA MET A 1 13.74 9.40 20.37
C MET A 1 13.20 8.53 19.24
N PHE A 2 12.35 9.08 18.38
CA PHE A 2 11.83 8.36 17.21
C PHE A 2 12.66 8.76 16.00
N THR A 3 13.48 7.83 15.49
CA THR A 3 14.24 8.05 14.26
C THR A 3 13.27 7.97 13.08
N ARG A 4 13.03 9.11 12.42
CA ARG A 4 12.38 9.19 11.11
C ARG A 4 13.17 8.29 10.14
N ARG A 5 12.66 7.08 9.87
CA ARG A 5 13.17 6.25 8.79
C ARG A 5 12.55 6.77 7.50
N HIS A 6 13.41 7.19 6.57
CA HIS A 6 13.03 7.58 5.22
C HIS A 6 12.36 6.38 4.53
N PHE A 7 11.09 6.54 4.13
CA PHE A 7 10.43 5.61 3.24
C PHE A 7 11.05 5.73 1.84
N LYS A 8 11.64 4.65 1.35
CA LYS A 8 12.20 4.61 -0.01
C LYS A 8 11.07 4.29 -0.98
N ALA A 9 10.74 5.26 -1.83
CA ALA A 9 9.74 5.17 -2.88
C ALA A 9 10.10 4.10 -3.93
N LEU A 10 9.09 3.36 -4.41
CA LEU A 10 9.19 2.64 -5.68
C LEU A 10 8.93 3.59 -6.84
N ALA A 11 9.57 3.26 -7.96
CA ALA A 11 9.91 4.12 -9.08
C ALA A 11 8.72 4.74 -9.81
N SER A 12 8.43 6.01 -9.55
CA SER A 12 8.15 7.09 -10.53
C SER A 12 7.49 8.26 -9.82
N GLY A 13 8.23 9.36 -9.62
CA GLY A 13 7.64 10.67 -9.29
C GLY A 13 7.35 10.93 -7.80
N ARG A 14 8.25 11.69 -7.16
CA ARG A 14 8.07 12.53 -5.95
C ARG A 14 6.79 12.31 -5.12
N LEU A 15 6.90 11.52 -4.05
CA LEU A 15 6.06 11.75 -2.87
C LEU A 15 6.47 13.12 -2.29
N SER A 16 5.54 14.07 -2.25
CA SER A 16 5.78 15.41 -1.73
C SER A 16 6.28 15.35 -0.27
N PRO A 17 7.17 16.26 0.16
CA PRO A 17 7.62 16.35 1.56
C PRO A 17 6.52 16.62 2.61
N TRP A 18 5.26 16.76 2.17
CA TRP A 18 4.13 17.24 2.95
C TRP A 18 2.99 16.24 3.11
N ILE A 19 3.12 15.01 2.60
CA ILE A 19 2.06 14.01 2.78
C ILE A 19 1.90 13.78 4.28
N GLU A 20 0.80 14.29 4.84
CA GLU A 20 0.52 14.13 6.26
C GLU A 20 0.04 12.69 6.48
N PRO A 21 0.76 11.91 7.31
CA PRO A 21 0.29 10.59 7.69
C PRO A 21 -1.09 10.71 8.33
N GLY A 22 -2.04 9.87 7.92
CA GLY A 22 -3.36 9.82 8.55
C GLY A 22 -3.29 9.34 10.00
N ARG A 23 -4.43 9.35 10.70
CA ARG A 23 -4.47 8.79 12.05
C ARG A 23 -4.26 7.27 12.01
N SER A 24 -3.40 6.75 12.89
CA SER A 24 -3.24 5.30 13.03
C SER A 24 -4.53 4.63 13.50
N THR A 25 -4.83 3.45 12.94
CA THR A 25 -6.08 2.73 13.15
C THR A 25 -5.88 1.22 13.15
N LEU A 26 -6.72 0.51 13.90
CA LEU A 26 -6.85 -0.95 13.85
C LEU A 26 -7.76 -1.44 12.71
N ILE A 27 -8.50 -0.52 12.09
CA ILE A 27 -9.45 -0.83 11.04
C ILE A 27 -8.69 -1.00 9.73
N ILE A 28 -8.76 -2.20 9.14
CA ILE A 28 -8.23 -2.45 7.81
C ILE A 28 -9.20 -1.85 6.79
N ARG A 29 -8.70 -0.96 5.92
CA ARG A 29 -9.52 -0.39 4.85
C ARG A 29 -9.96 -1.49 3.88
N LYS A 30 -11.10 -1.29 3.21
CA LYS A 30 -11.65 -2.25 2.25
C LYS A 30 -10.73 -2.48 1.05
N ASP A 31 -10.03 -1.44 0.63
CA ASP A 31 -9.09 -1.46 -0.50
C ASP A 31 -7.67 -1.92 -0.12
N HIS A 32 -7.39 -2.13 1.17
CA HIS A 32 -6.13 -2.71 1.62
C HIS A 32 -6.17 -4.25 1.47
N THR A 33 -5.90 -4.75 0.26
CA THR A 33 -5.96 -6.18 -0.06
C THR A 33 -4.60 -6.88 -0.06
N LYS A 34 -3.49 -6.13 -0.09
CA LYS A 34 -2.11 -6.65 -0.13
C LYS A 34 -1.20 -5.95 0.87
N TRP A 35 -0.09 -6.60 1.23
CA TRP A 35 0.99 -5.98 2.00
C TRP A 35 2.35 -6.34 1.43
N GLN A 36 3.31 -5.41 1.56
CA GLN A 36 4.70 -5.65 1.16
C GLN A 36 5.59 -5.96 2.36
N CYS A 37 6.38 -7.02 2.25
CA CYS A 37 7.36 -7.39 3.25
C CYS A 37 8.58 -6.45 3.25
N ASN A 38 8.97 -6.00 4.43
CA ASN A 38 10.13 -5.13 4.65
C ASN A 38 11.25 -5.83 5.47
N GLU A 39 11.21 -7.16 5.59
CA GLU A 39 12.23 -7.90 6.32
C GLU A 39 13.59 -7.77 5.64
N LYS A 40 14.63 -7.62 6.45
CA LYS A 40 16.01 -7.56 5.98
C LYS A 40 16.55 -8.99 5.88
N VAL A 41 16.82 -9.44 4.66
CA VAL A 41 17.33 -10.79 4.36
C VAL A 41 18.70 -10.71 3.70
N GLU A 42 19.54 -11.71 3.91
CA GLU A 42 20.75 -11.85 3.12
C GLU A 42 20.36 -12.26 1.69
N PRO A 43 20.97 -11.65 0.66
CA PRO A 43 20.76 -12.07 -0.72
C PRO A 43 21.19 -13.52 -0.85
N LYS A 44 20.33 -14.36 -1.46
CA LYS A 44 20.68 -15.75 -1.73
C LYS A 44 21.86 -15.77 -2.71
N ASP A 45 22.72 -16.78 -2.61
CA ASP A 45 23.99 -16.89 -3.36
C ASP A 45 23.86 -16.72 -4.90
N LYS A 46 22.65 -16.91 -5.46
CA LYS A 46 22.37 -16.76 -6.89
C LYS A 46 22.14 -15.31 -7.34
N GLU A 47 21.85 -14.40 -6.41
CA GLU A 47 21.55 -12.98 -6.66
C GLU A 47 22.60 -12.05 -6.05
N ALA A 48 23.41 -12.56 -5.12
CA ALA A 48 24.50 -11.84 -4.50
C ALA A 48 25.64 -11.64 -5.51
N LYS A 49 25.97 -10.38 -5.82
CA LYS A 49 27.24 -10.09 -6.47
C LYS A 49 28.38 -10.33 -5.48
N PRO A 50 29.63 -10.56 -5.95
CA PRO A 50 30.78 -10.79 -5.07
C PRO A 50 30.98 -9.70 -4.01
N ASP A 51 30.52 -8.48 -4.31
CA ASP A 51 30.55 -7.27 -3.49
C ASP A 51 29.38 -7.12 -2.50
N ASP A 52 28.32 -7.95 -2.58
CA ASP A 52 27.15 -7.88 -1.68
C ASP A 52 27.27 -8.81 -0.46
N LYS A 53 28.45 -9.40 -0.23
CA LYS A 53 28.69 -10.30 0.91
C LYS A 53 28.51 -9.56 2.24
N GLY A 54 27.45 -9.90 2.99
CA GLY A 54 27.09 -9.26 4.26
C GLY A 54 26.14 -8.06 4.15
N LYS A 55 25.63 -7.75 2.95
CA LYS A 55 24.65 -6.69 2.75
C LYS A 55 23.24 -7.23 2.89
N LEU A 56 22.49 -6.72 3.86
CA LEU A 56 21.07 -7.05 4.01
C LEU A 56 20.24 -6.29 2.96
N ILE A 57 19.43 -7.02 2.21
CA ILE A 57 18.44 -6.48 1.26
C ILE A 57 17.04 -6.61 1.85
N GLU A 58 16.12 -5.73 1.46
CA GLU A 58 14.72 -5.85 1.86
C GLU A 58 14.01 -6.90 0.99
N CYS A 59 13.18 -7.75 1.60
CA CYS A 59 12.51 -8.85 0.90
C CYS A 59 11.60 -8.36 -0.24
N GLN A 60 10.86 -7.27 0.01
CA GLN A 60 9.94 -6.57 -0.91
C GLN A 60 8.85 -7.43 -1.56
N GLU A 61 8.66 -8.65 -1.08
CA GLU A 61 7.62 -9.56 -1.55
C GLU A 61 6.23 -9.02 -1.21
N VAL A 62 5.32 -9.07 -2.17
CA VAL A 62 3.93 -8.62 -1.99
C VAL A 62 3.03 -9.83 -1.75
N MET A 63 2.29 -9.78 -0.65
CA MET A 63 1.44 -10.86 -0.17
C MET A 63 0.00 -10.39 -0.05
N LYS A 64 -0.95 -11.33 -0.06
CA LYS A 64 -2.35 -11.01 0.29
C LYS A 64 -2.43 -10.53 1.73
N MET A 65 -3.32 -9.57 2.01
CA MET A 65 -3.52 -9.03 3.36
C MET A 65 -3.95 -10.10 4.37
N SER A 66 -4.65 -11.13 3.90
CA SER A 66 -5.04 -12.31 4.69
C SER A 66 -3.84 -13.16 5.15
N GLU A 67 -2.71 -13.09 4.45
CA GLU A 67 -1.51 -13.85 4.78
C GLU A 67 -0.65 -13.06 5.77
N ARG A 68 -0.29 -13.70 6.89
CA ARG A 68 0.60 -13.07 7.89
C ARG A 68 2.06 -13.38 7.68
N LEU A 69 2.38 -14.44 6.95
CA LEU A 69 3.73 -14.90 6.69
C LEU A 69 4.12 -14.55 5.28
N CYS A 70 5.31 -13.98 5.12
CA CYS A 70 5.92 -13.80 3.80
C CYS A 70 6.30 -15.17 3.24
N THR A 71 5.83 -15.52 2.04
CA THR A 71 6.17 -16.80 1.39
C THR A 71 7.61 -16.87 0.92
N LYS A 72 8.26 -15.71 0.70
CA LYS A 72 9.66 -15.64 0.25
C LYS A 72 10.68 -15.77 1.38
N CYS A 73 10.48 -15.06 2.51
CA CYS A 73 11.43 -15.05 3.63
C CYS A 73 10.92 -15.74 4.91
N GLY A 74 9.67 -16.20 4.94
CA GLY A 74 9.07 -16.89 6.10
C GLY A 74 8.78 -15.99 7.31
N CYS A 75 9.10 -14.70 7.24
CA CYS A 75 8.88 -13.79 8.37
C CYS A 75 7.43 -13.35 8.48
N ILE A 76 6.98 -13.20 9.73
CA ILE A 76 5.68 -12.59 10.06
C ILE A 76 5.72 -11.12 9.62
N ARG A 77 4.60 -10.59 9.13
CA ARG A 77 4.39 -9.17 8.85
C ARG A 77 4.79 -8.31 10.06
N ARG A 78 5.65 -7.31 9.83
CA ARG A 78 6.22 -6.46 10.89
C ARG A 78 5.93 -4.99 10.66
N VAL A 79 6.19 -4.19 11.69
CA VAL A 79 6.21 -2.73 11.60
C VAL A 79 7.09 -2.28 10.42
N GLY A 80 6.55 -1.36 9.62
CA GLY A 80 7.10 -0.85 8.38
C GLY A 80 6.69 -1.63 7.13
N ALA A 81 5.89 -2.70 7.25
CA ALA A 81 5.25 -3.32 6.10
C ALA A 81 4.34 -2.30 5.38
N ALA A 82 4.38 -2.28 4.05
CA ALA A 82 3.53 -1.39 3.26
C ALA A 82 2.13 -1.98 3.12
N ALA A 83 1.11 -1.15 3.25
CA ALA A 83 -0.26 -1.46 2.87
C ALA A 83 -0.44 -1.17 1.39
N MET A 84 -1.04 -2.10 0.66
CA MET A 84 -1.22 -1.98 -0.79
C MET A 84 -2.63 -2.39 -1.23
N THR A 85 -3.06 -1.81 -2.34
CA THR A 85 -4.26 -2.23 -3.07
C THR A 85 -4.00 -3.48 -3.91
N GLU A 86 -5.06 -4.00 -4.55
CA GLU A 86 -4.97 -5.17 -5.42
C GLU A 86 -4.10 -4.92 -6.65
N ASP A 87 -4.15 -3.72 -7.21
CA ASP A 87 -3.34 -3.26 -8.34
C ASP A 87 -1.92 -2.81 -7.93
N GLY A 88 -1.60 -2.84 -6.64
CA GLY A 88 -0.26 -2.56 -6.14
C GLY A 88 0.02 -1.09 -5.87
N MET A 89 -1.02 -0.26 -5.71
CA MET A 89 -0.86 1.10 -5.21
C MET A 89 -0.57 1.09 -3.71
N PHE A 90 0.29 2.02 -3.29
CA PHE A 90 0.66 2.19 -1.89
C PHE A 90 -0.41 2.99 -1.14
N LEU A 91 -0.89 2.46 -0.01
CA LEU A 91 -1.92 3.08 0.81
C LEU A 91 -1.40 3.63 2.12
N GLY A 92 -0.33 3.06 2.67
CA GLY A 92 -0.01 3.23 4.08
C GLY A 92 1.07 2.28 4.58
N VAL A 93 1.29 2.32 5.89
CA VAL A 93 2.31 1.51 6.56
C VAL A 93 1.83 0.98 7.91
N LEU A 94 2.33 -0.20 8.28
CA LEU A 94 2.11 -0.77 9.61
C LEU A 94 3.01 -0.03 10.60
N VAL A 95 2.45 0.75 11.51
CA VAL A 95 3.24 1.60 12.42
C VAL A 95 3.45 0.99 13.80
N SER A 96 2.58 0.08 14.22
CA SER A 96 2.70 -0.58 15.53
C SER A 96 2.04 -1.95 15.53
N ILE A 97 2.60 -2.87 16.32
CA ILE A 97 1.99 -4.15 16.66
C ILE A 97 1.98 -4.25 18.18
N THR A 98 0.79 -4.30 18.79
CA THR A 98 0.64 -4.45 20.24
C THR A 98 0.50 -5.92 20.63
N LYS A 99 0.67 -6.21 21.93
CA LYS A 99 0.50 -7.58 22.49
C LYS A 99 -0.85 -8.14 22.04
N GLY A 100 -0.83 -9.36 21.49
CA GLY A 100 -2.02 -9.98 20.89
C GLY A 100 -2.13 -9.85 19.36
N ILE A 101 -1.08 -9.39 18.68
CA ILE A 101 -1.02 -9.28 17.20
C ILE A 101 -2.05 -8.28 16.65
N GLN A 102 -2.34 -7.23 17.41
CA GLN A 102 -3.14 -6.11 16.95
C GLN A 102 -2.26 -5.16 16.14
N GLU A 103 -2.60 -4.99 14.87
CA GLU A 103 -1.84 -4.22 13.89
C GLU A 103 -2.43 -2.83 13.71
N TRP A 104 -1.66 -1.80 14.02
CA TRP A 104 -2.05 -0.40 13.83
C TRP A 104 -1.46 0.14 12.53
N TRP A 105 -2.33 0.49 11.60
CA TRP A 105 -1.98 0.97 10.28
C TRP A 105 -2.16 2.48 10.18
N GLU A 106 -1.25 3.12 9.48
CA GLU A 106 -1.30 4.53 9.14
C GLU A 106 -1.49 4.66 7.63
N TYR A 107 -2.64 5.18 7.21
CA TYR A 107 -2.97 5.36 5.79
C TYR A 107 -2.76 6.80 5.36
N PHE A 108 -2.29 7.00 4.14
CA PHE A 108 -2.09 8.32 3.55
C PHE A 108 -3.34 8.70 2.74
N PRO A 109 -4.11 9.70 3.18
CA PRO A 109 -5.38 10.04 2.55
C PRO A 109 -5.21 10.61 1.14
N GLU A 110 -4.07 11.23 0.84
CA GLU A 110 -3.73 11.81 -0.48
C GLU A 110 -3.44 10.77 -1.57
N LEU A 111 -3.30 9.49 -1.19
CA LEU A 111 -3.11 8.37 -2.13
C LEU A 111 -4.43 7.65 -2.41
N GLN A 112 -5.56 8.23 -2.00
CA GLN A 112 -6.85 7.85 -2.52
C GLN A 112 -6.89 8.36 -3.96
N GLU A 113 -6.87 7.45 -4.94
CA GLU A 113 -7.36 7.81 -6.25
C GLU A 113 -8.80 8.28 -6.06
N GLU A 114 -9.03 9.58 -6.25
CA GLU A 114 -10.35 10.11 -6.51
C GLU A 114 -10.84 9.42 -7.78
N SER A 115 -11.51 8.28 -7.61
CA SER A 115 -12.43 7.77 -8.61
C SER A 115 -13.55 8.79 -8.71
N CYS A 116 -13.33 9.81 -9.53
CA CYS A 116 -14.40 10.62 -10.09
C CYS A 116 -15.22 9.69 -10.99
N GLU A 117 -16.11 8.88 -10.40
CA GLU A 117 -17.33 8.52 -11.11
C GLU A 117 -18.07 9.83 -11.37
N GLU A 118 -17.91 10.38 -12.58
CA GLU A 118 -18.85 11.36 -13.09
C GLU A 118 -20.25 10.75 -12.95
N PRO A 119 -21.22 11.42 -12.31
CA PRO A 119 -22.59 10.93 -12.33
C PRO A 119 -23.02 10.93 -13.79
N ALA A 120 -23.24 9.74 -14.35
CA ALA A 120 -23.82 9.58 -15.66
C ALA A 120 -25.12 10.40 -15.72
N ARG A 121 -25.10 11.51 -16.45
CA ARG A 121 -26.31 12.22 -16.82
C ARG A 121 -27.13 11.26 -17.67
N THR A 122 -28.13 10.63 -17.05
CA THR A 122 -29.20 9.98 -17.80
C THR A 122 -30.04 11.11 -18.40
N ASP A 123 -29.68 11.57 -19.59
CA ASP A 123 -30.57 12.36 -20.43
C ASP A 123 -31.73 11.45 -20.82
N THR A 124 -32.80 11.52 -20.04
CA THR A 124 -34.09 10.92 -20.36
C THR A 124 -35.10 12.05 -20.37
N ASP A 125 -35.86 12.09 -21.46
CA ASP A 125 -37.09 12.84 -21.73
C ASP A 125 -36.98 14.32 -22.17
N ASN A 126 -37.22 14.55 -23.47
CA ASN A 126 -38.57 15.00 -23.85
C ASN A 126 -38.92 14.73 -25.31
N ASP A 127 -40.17 14.27 -25.46
CA ASP A 127 -40.89 13.84 -26.64
C ASP A 127 -40.81 14.74 -27.88
N VAL A 128 -40.61 14.09 -29.02
CA VAL A 128 -40.97 14.60 -30.36
C VAL A 128 -42.37 14.11 -30.68
N VAL A 129 -43.42 14.92 -30.45
CA VAL A 129 -44.70 14.79 -31.16
C VAL A 129 -45.40 16.15 -31.31
N MET A 130 -45.65 16.52 -32.56
CA MET A 130 -46.88 17.11 -33.16
C MET A 130 -46.42 17.84 -34.44
N GLY A 131 -46.66 17.33 -35.64
CA GLY A 131 -47.98 16.97 -36.16
C GLY A 131 -48.53 18.19 -36.91
N GLY A 132 -48.58 18.10 -38.24
CA GLY A 132 -48.74 19.26 -39.12
C GLY A 132 -50.13 19.87 -39.23
N MET A 133 -50.16 21.01 -39.92
CA MET A 133 -51.09 21.42 -40.98
C MET A 133 -50.46 22.62 -41.70
#